data_AF-A0A2V8GNE3-F1
#
_entry.id   AF-A0A2V8GNE3-F1
#
_cell.length_a   1.000
_cell.length_b   1.000
_cell.length_c   1.000
_cell.angle_alpha   90.00
_cell.angle_beta   90.00
_cell.angle_gamma   90.00
#
_symmetry.space_group_name_H-M   'P 1'
#
loop_
_entity.id
_entity.type
_entity.pdbx_description
1 polymer ?
#
loop_
_entity_poly.entity_id
_entity_poly.type
_entity_poly.pdbx_seq_one_letter_code
_entity_poly.pdbx_strand_id
1 'polypeptide(L)' 'MDAPLTDPQLRLLFHQLNNQLGIVLAHAELLEAKAPDVVNRARAEQVVKSVLDALGTAKEIRRRSEPQAAA' A
#
# COMPACT_ATOMS: atom_id res chain seq x y z
N MET A 1 -11.46 23.99 16.06
CA MET A 1 -12.01 23.96 14.68
C MET A 1 -10.86 23.61 13.77
N ASP A 2 -10.52 22.32 13.72
CA ASP A 2 -9.47 21.76 12.87
C ASP A 2 -9.88 21.91 11.41
N ALA A 3 -9.16 22.76 10.69
CA ALA A 3 -9.39 23.03 9.27
C ALA A 3 -9.29 21.72 8.46
N PRO A 4 -10.04 21.60 7.34
CA PRO A 4 -10.13 20.35 6.59
C PRO A 4 -8.78 19.95 6.01
N LEU A 5 -8.19 18.90 6.59
CA LEU A 5 -7.22 17.90 6.09
C LEU A 5 -6.45 18.16 4.78
N THR A 6 -5.94 19.37 4.57
CA THR A 6 -4.82 19.62 3.66
C THR A 6 -3.49 19.40 4.38
N ASP A 7 -3.44 18.44 5.32
CA ASP A 7 -2.28 18.22 6.18
C ASP A 7 -1.09 17.71 5.33
N PRO A 8 -0.03 18.53 5.14
CA PRO A 8 1.15 18.11 4.42
C PRO A 8 1.83 16.89 5.06
N GLN A 9 1.68 16.71 6.37
CA GLN A 9 2.22 15.55 7.10
C GLN A 9 1.51 14.28 6.68
N LEU A 10 0.18 14.31 6.55
CA LEU A 10 -0.59 13.16 6.09
C LEU A 10 -0.23 12.77 4.65
N ARG A 11 -0.02 13.75 3.76
CA ARG A 11 0.50 13.50 2.39
C ARG A 11 1.87 12.80 2.41
N LEU A 12 2.78 13.25 3.28
CA LEU A 12 4.09 12.65 3.44
C LEU A 12 3.98 11.20 3.96
N LEU A 13 3.11 10.95 4.95
CA LEU A 13 2.86 9.61 5.49
C LEU A 13 2.30 8.67 4.41
N PHE A 14 1.35 9.11 3.58
CA PHE A 14 0.86 8.28 2.47
C PHE A 14 1.94 7.97 1.44
N HIS A 15 2.81 8.93 1.13
CA HIS A 15 3.95 8.69 0.25
C HIS A 15 4.90 7.64 0.85
N GLN A 16 5.25 7.78 2.13
CA GLN A 16 6.11 6.82 2.85
C GLN A 16 5.48 5.43 2.91
N LEU A 17 4.19 5.35 3.24
CA LEU A 17 3.44 4.10 3.29
C LEU A 17 3.42 3.40 1.93
N ASN A 18 3.07 4.12 0.86
CA ASN A 18 3.05 3.55 -0.48
C ASN A 18 4.43 3.08 -0.94
N ASN A 19 5.50 3.81 -0.58
CA ASN A 19 6.87 3.39 -0.87
C ASN A 19 7.24 2.11 -0.12
N GLN A 20 6.91 2.01 1.18
CA GLN A 20 7.15 0.80 1.97
C GLN A 20 6.37 -0.40 1.41
N LEU A 21 5.10 -0.22 1.07
CA LEU A 21 4.28 -1.26 0.44
C LEU A 21 4.85 -1.69 -0.92
N GLY A 22 5.34 -0.76 -1.74
CA GLY A 22 6.01 -1.08 -3.01
C GLY A 22 7.28 -1.92 -2.82
N ILE A 23 8.10 -1.60 -1.81
CA ILE A 23 9.29 -2.40 -1.47
C ILE A 23 8.89 -3.82 -1.02
N VAL A 24 7.87 -3.96 -0.18
CA VAL A 24 7.37 -5.27 0.26
C VAL A 24 6.82 -6.07 -0.92
N LEU A 25 6.09 -5.43 -1.83
CA LEU A 25 5.57 -6.06 -3.04
C LEU A 25 6.69 -6.62 -3.90
N ALA A 26 7.70 -5.80 -4.22
CA ALA A 26 8.84 -6.23 -5.04
C ALA A 26 9.61 -7.41 -4.41
N HIS A 27 9.77 -7.41 -3.09
CA HIS A 27 10.37 -8.55 -2.38
C HIS A 27 9.49 -9.80 -2.44
N ALA A 28 8.18 -9.66 -2.26
CA ALA A 28 7.24 -10.79 -2.33
C ALA A 28 7.21 -11.41 -3.73
N GLU A 29 7.17 -10.58 -4.78
CA GLU A 29 7.25 -11.04 -6.18
C GLU A 29 8.58 -11.75 -6.46
N LEU A 30 9.70 -11.23 -5.95
CA LEU A 30 11.00 -11.88 -6.10
C LEU A 30 11.06 -13.23 -5.35
N LEU A 31 10.46 -13.31 -4.17
CA LEU A 31 10.35 -14.56 -3.41
C LEU A 31 9.47 -15.58 -4.14
N GLU A 32 8.35 -15.15 -4.73
CA GLU A 32 7.47 -15.99 -5.52
C GLU A 32 8.19 -16.56 -6.74
N ALA A 33 8.89 -15.69 -7.48
CA ALA A 33 9.64 -16.07 -8.68
C ALA A 33 10.82 -17.01 -8.39
N LYS A 34 11.41 -16.93 -7.19
CA LYS A 34 12.58 -17.73 -6.78
C LYS A 34 12.24 -18.85 -5.80
N ALA A 35 10.97 -19.10 -5.52
CA ALA A 35 10.56 -20.08 -4.52
C ALA A 35 11.01 -21.50 -4.93
N PRO A 36 11.69 -22.23 -4.03
CA PRO A 36 12.23 -23.56 -4.33
C PRO A 36 11.15 -24.66 -4.37
N ASP A 37 9.99 -24.40 -3.76
CA ASP A 37 8.88 -25.34 -3.68
C ASP A 37 7.52 -24.64 -3.74
N VAL A 38 6.48 -25.43 -3.97
CA VAL A 38 5.10 -24.97 -4.16
C VAL A 38 4.56 -24.28 -2.91
N VAL A 39 4.95 -24.72 -1.71
CA VAL A 39 4.44 -24.17 -0.44
C VAL A 39 5.00 -22.77 -0.24
N ASN A 40 6.31 -22.59 -0.45
CA ASN A 40 6.95 -21.29 -0.36
C ASN A 40 6.44 -20.33 -1.45
N ARG A 41 6.17 -20.82 -2.67
CA ARG A 41 5.57 -20.01 -3.73
C ARG A 41 4.16 -19.53 -3.35
N ALA A 42 3.30 -20.44 -2.88
CA ALA A 42 1.93 -20.08 -2.47
C ALA A 42 1.90 -19.07 -1.32
N ARG A 43 2.85 -19.16 -0.38
CA ARG A 43 3.01 -18.17 0.69
C ARG A 43 3.43 -16.80 0.14
N ALA A 44 4.37 -16.76 -0.79
CA ALA A 44 4.80 -15.51 -1.43
C ALA A 44 3.66 -14.86 -2.23
N GLU A 45 2.91 -15.66 -3.01
CA GLU A 45 1.71 -15.23 -3.73
C GLU A 45 0.65 -14.62 -2.77
N GLN A 46 0.43 -15.25 -1.61
CA GLN A 46 -0.46 -14.71 -0.59
C GLN A 46 0.01 -13.36 -0.05
N VAL A 47 1.32 -13.17 0.12
CA VAL A 47 1.90 -11.89 0.54
C VAL A 47 1.71 -10.83 -0.55
N VAL A 48 1.99 -11.16 -1.82
CA VAL A 48 1.72 -10.27 -2.97
C VAL A 48 0.27 -9.79 -2.95
N LYS A 49 -0.68 -10.72 -2.85
CA LYS A 49 -2.12 -10.39 -2.79
C LYS A 49 -2.45 -9.47 -1.61
N SER A 50 -1.93 -9.78 -0.42
CA SER A 50 -2.17 -8.98 0.79
C SER A 50 -1.62 -7.55 0.66
N VAL A 51 -0.48 -7.38 -0.01
CA VAL A 51 0.12 -6.04 -0.24
C VAL A 51 -0.70 -5.24 -1.25
N LEU A 52 -1.21 -5.88 -2.30
CA LEU A 52 -2.11 -5.23 -3.26
C LEU A 52 -3.40 -4.75 -2.58
N ASP A 53 -3.99 -5.58 -1.71
CA ASP A 53 -5.17 -5.21 -0.92
C ASP A 53 -4.87 -4.04 0.04
N ALA A 54 -3.67 -4.04 0.67
CA ALA A 54 -3.22 -2.96 1.52
C ALA A 54 -3.01 -1.64 0.76
N LEU A 55 -2.42 -1.68 -0.44
CA LEU A 55 -2.29 -0.52 -1.34
C LEU A 55 -3.67 0.04 -1.73
N GLY A 56 -4.63 -0.84 -2.04
CA GLY A 56 -6.01 -0.46 -2.30
C GLY A 56 -6.66 0.25 -1.11
N THR A 57 -6.46 -0.29 0.09
CA THR A 57 -6.94 0.30 1.34
C THR A 57 -6.31 1.67 1.61
N ALA A 58 -4.98 1.78 1.46
CA ALA A 58 -4.26 3.05 1.63
C ALA A 58 -4.74 4.13 0.66
N LYS A 59 -5.01 3.75 -0.61
CA LYS A 59 -5.58 4.64 -1.61
C LYS A 59 -6.98 5.14 -1.22
N GLU A 60 -7.83 4.27 -0.70
CA GLU A 60 -9.18 4.64 -0.27
C GLU A 60 -9.16 5.54 0.97
N ILE A 61 -8.27 5.27 1.94
CA ILE A 61 -8.08 6.17 3.10
C ILE A 61 -7.65 7.54 2.59
N ARG A 62 -6.65 7.63 1.71
CA ARG A 62 -6.19 8.90 1.13
C ARG A 62 -7.33 9.65 0.44
N ARG A 63 -8.13 8.96 -0.38
CA ARG A 63 -9.27 9.55 -1.10
C ARG A 63 -10.32 10.14 -0.14
N ARG A 64 -10.55 9.50 1.01
CA ARG A 64 -11.49 9.99 2.03
C ARG A 64 -10.91 11.08 2.92
N SER A 65 -9.59 11.13 3.07
CA SER A 65 -8.90 12.14 3.87
C SER A 65 -8.64 13.43 3.09
N GLU A 66 -8.49 13.37 1.77
CA GLU A 66 -8.40 14.58 0.96
C GLU A 66 -9.77 15.27 0.91
N PRO A 67 -9.86 16.58 1.25
CA PRO A 67 -11.12 17.30 1.13
C PRO A 67 -11.60 17.22 -0.32
N GLN A 68 -12.85 16.77 -0.49
CA GLN A 68 -13.53 16.75 -1.77
C GLN A 68 -13.54 18.20 -2.28
N ALA A 69 -12.67 18.52 -3.24
CA ALA A 69 -12.62 19.86 -3.82
C ALA A 69 -14.04 20.20 -4.28
N ALA A 70 -14.60 21.25 -3.69
CA ALA A 70 -15.95 21.72 -3.98
C ALA A 70 -16.08 21.93 -5.49
N ALA A 71 -16.98 21.15 -6.10
CA ALA A 71 -17.46 21.36 -7.45
C ALA A 71 -18.39 22.58 -7.49
#